data_AF-A0A841F2Z6-F1
#
_entry.id   AF-A0A841F2Z6-F1
#
_cell.length_a   1.000
_cell.length_b   1.000
_cell.length_c   1.000
_cell.angle_alpha   90.00
_cell.angle_beta   90.00
_cell.angle_gamma   90.00
#
_symmetry.space_group_name_H-M   'P 1'
#
loop_
_entity.id
_entity.type
_entity.pdbx_description
1 polymer ?
#
loop_
_entity_poly.entity_id
_entity_poly.type
_entity_poly.pdbx_seq_one_letter_code
_entity_poly.pdbx_strand_id
1 'polypeptide(L)'
;MEQDKNREDQQQTQETVQETVQEKPKAPVIVQVGSKNYEIVQNHKEGWNPEVFRDRYSEVLERYDYIIGDWGYSQLRLKGFYRDNHPKATKDSTISYMVDYINEYCNFGCAYFVLQKCKEQPQAKAKSGS
;
A
#
# COMPACT_ATOMS: atom_id res chain seq x y z
N MET A 1 28.11 36.07 47.12
CA MET A 1 29.09 35.14 46.53
C MET A 1 28.30 33.97 45.98
N GLU A 2 27.63 34.12 44.83
CA GLU A 2 28.23 34.18 43.48
C GLU A 2 29.01 32.91 43.17
N GLN A 3 28.92 32.26 42.01
CA GLN A 3 28.21 32.45 40.76
C GLN A 3 28.56 31.18 39.93
N ASP A 4 27.69 30.82 38.99
CA ASP A 4 28.01 30.26 37.66
C ASP A 4 28.90 29.00 37.52
N LYS A 5 28.41 27.97 36.80
CA LYS A 5 28.39 28.00 35.33
C LYS A 5 27.74 26.75 34.73
N ASN A 6 26.70 27.01 33.95
CA ASN A 6 26.15 26.14 32.93
C ASN A 6 27.18 25.88 31.80
N ARG A 7 27.22 24.66 31.27
CA ARG A 7 27.60 24.32 29.88
C ARG A 7 27.07 22.90 29.63
N GLU A 8 25.92 22.71 28.97
CA GLU A 8 25.79 22.62 27.51
C GLU A 8 26.86 21.67 26.94
N ASP A 9 26.56 20.54 26.29
CA ASP A 9 25.52 20.39 25.27
C ASP A 9 25.50 18.94 24.72
N GLN A 10 24.35 18.57 24.13
CA GLN A 10 24.22 17.70 22.95
C GLN A 10 24.46 16.18 23.09
N GLN A 11 23.64 15.25 22.57
CA GLN A 11 22.40 15.30 21.79
C GLN A 11 21.93 13.85 21.56
N GLN A 12 20.62 13.60 21.70
CA GLN A 12 19.76 12.72 20.88
C GLN A 12 20.12 11.23 20.65
N THR A 13 19.19 10.28 20.57
CA THR A 13 17.78 10.13 20.97
C THR A 13 17.45 8.68 20.64
N GLN A 14 16.78 7.99 21.57
CA GLN A 14 15.66 7.10 21.33
C GLN A 14 15.82 5.99 20.28
N GLU A 15 16.41 4.87 20.67
CA GLU A 15 16.06 3.57 20.10
C GLU A 15 14.87 3.02 20.89
N THR A 16 13.67 3.36 20.45
CA THR A 16 12.45 2.63 20.81
C THR A 16 12.11 1.75 19.61
N VAL A 17 12.44 0.46 19.67
CA VAL A 17 11.81 -0.52 18.80
C VAL A 17 10.92 -1.38 19.68
N GLN A 18 9.72 -0.86 19.92
CA GLN A 18 8.61 -1.63 20.46
C GLN A 18 8.07 -2.51 19.33
N GLU A 19 8.30 -3.81 19.45
CA GLU A 19 7.34 -4.82 18.99
C GLU A 19 6.03 -4.68 19.78
N THR A 20 4.92 -5.21 19.21
CA THR A 20 3.49 -5.11 19.60
C THR A 20 2.78 -3.96 18.84
N VAL A 21 1.59 -4.07 18.23
CA VAL A 21 0.34 -4.80 18.53
C VAL A 21 -0.48 -4.93 17.22
N GLN A 22 -1.37 -5.92 17.12
CA GLN A 22 -2.44 -6.00 16.12
C GLN A 22 -3.33 -4.73 16.13
N GLU A 23 -3.25 -3.87 15.10
CA GLU A 23 -4.15 -2.72 14.97
C GLU A 23 -5.26 -2.96 13.92
N LYS A 24 -6.52 -2.82 14.32
CA LYS A 24 -7.71 -2.62 13.47
C LYS A 24 -8.39 -1.30 13.88
N PRO A 25 -9.02 -0.54 12.97
CA PRO A 25 -8.65 -0.23 11.60
C PRO A 25 -8.05 1.19 11.54
N LYS A 26 -6.84 1.33 10.98
CA LYS A 26 -6.44 2.60 10.35
C LYS A 26 -7.49 2.85 9.26
N ALA A 27 -8.10 4.03 9.22
CA ALA A 27 -9.10 4.35 8.20
C ALA A 27 -8.58 3.94 6.81
N PRO A 28 -9.42 3.35 5.93
CA PRO A 28 -8.96 2.90 4.64
C PRO A 28 -8.36 4.08 3.90
N VAL A 29 -7.08 3.97 3.53
CA VAL A 29 -6.40 5.02 2.78
C VAL A 29 -6.86 4.89 1.34
N ILE A 30 -7.82 5.74 0.96
CA ILE A 30 -8.33 5.81 -0.41
C ILE A 30 -7.49 6.80 -1.19
N VAL A 31 -7.06 6.37 -2.37
CA VAL A 31 -6.26 7.15 -3.31
C VAL A 31 -7.01 7.21 -4.63
N GLN A 32 -7.20 8.43 -5.14
CA GLN A 32 -7.82 8.66 -6.43
C GLN A 32 -6.73 8.78 -7.49
N VAL A 33 -6.77 7.92 -8.50
CA VAL A 33 -5.86 7.97 -9.65
C VAL A 33 -6.67 7.88 -10.93
N GLY A 34 -6.51 8.90 -11.78
CA GLY A 34 -7.39 9.11 -12.92
C GLY A 34 -8.85 9.26 -12.49
N SER A 35 -9.71 8.41 -13.06
CA SER A 35 -11.15 8.36 -12.75
C SER A 35 -11.53 7.23 -11.78
N LYS A 36 -10.54 6.58 -11.14
CA LYS A 36 -10.77 5.42 -10.27
C LYS A 36 -10.27 5.68 -8.85
N ASN A 37 -11.00 5.11 -7.90
CA ASN A 37 -10.60 5.07 -6.50
C ASN A 37 -9.97 3.73 -6.19
N TYR A 38 -8.87 3.76 -5.45
CA TYR A 38 -8.15 2.59 -4.99
C TYR A 38 -7.99 2.67 -3.47
N GLU A 39 -8.11 1.54 -2.80
CA GLU A 39 -7.83 1.38 -1.38
C GLU A 39 -6.47 0.71 -1.21
N ILE A 40 -5.62 1.27 -0.35
CA ILE A 40 -4.38 0.62 0.05
C ILE A 40 -4.72 -0.48 1.04
N VAL A 41 -4.77 -1.73 0.57
CA VAL A 41 -5.11 -2.89 1.40
C VAL A 41 -3.88 -3.50 2.07
N GLN A 42 -2.69 -3.26 1.51
CA GLN A 42 -1.43 -3.71 2.10
C GLN A 42 -0.31 -2.73 1.79
N ASN A 43 0.51 -2.40 2.78
CA ASN A 43 1.71 -1.58 2.63
C ASN A 43 2.84 -2.23 3.43
N HIS A 44 3.77 -2.88 2.74
CA HIS A 44 4.91 -3.56 3.34
C HIS A 44 6.16 -2.68 3.22
N LYS A 45 6.87 -2.48 4.34
CA LYS A 45 8.08 -1.65 4.43
C LYS A 45 7.92 -0.24 3.87
N GLU A 46 6.75 0.36 4.09
CA GLU A 46 6.44 1.72 3.60
C GLU A 46 6.64 1.88 2.09
N GLY A 47 6.39 0.82 1.31
CA GLY A 47 6.56 0.83 -0.15
C GLY A 47 5.60 1.75 -0.89
N TRP A 48 4.50 2.17 -0.26
CA TRP A 48 3.57 3.11 -0.86
C TRP A 48 4.18 4.51 -1.01
N ASN A 49 4.34 4.95 -2.26
CA ASN A 49 4.68 6.34 -2.59
C ASN A 49 3.70 6.85 -3.66
N PRO A 50 2.79 7.79 -3.32
CA PRO A 50 1.76 8.25 -4.24
C PRO A 50 2.29 9.04 -5.43
N GLU A 51 3.45 9.69 -5.30
CA GLU A 51 4.07 10.47 -6.39
C GLU A 51 4.64 9.53 -7.43
N VAL A 52 5.49 8.58 -7.02
CA VAL A 52 6.09 7.60 -7.93
C VAL A 52 5.04 6.66 -8.52
N PHE A 53 4.00 6.31 -7.75
CA PHE A 53 2.87 5.54 -8.27
C PHE A 53 2.19 6.27 -9.43
N ARG A 54 1.86 7.56 -9.26
CA ARG A 54 1.20 8.36 -10.29
C ARG A 54 2.03 8.44 -11.57
N ASP A 55 3.33 8.62 -11.45
CA ASP A 55 4.24 8.71 -12.61
C ASP A 55 4.36 7.40 -13.39
N ARG A 56 4.25 6.25 -12.70
CA ARG A 56 4.34 4.92 -13.31
C ARG A 56 3.00 4.34 -13.72
N TYR A 57 1.90 4.94 -13.25
CA TYR A 57 0.55 4.48 -13.51
C TYR A 57 0.23 4.56 -15.01
N SER A 58 -0.50 3.57 -15.51
CA SER A 58 -1.00 3.53 -16.87
C SER A 58 -2.46 3.13 -16.85
N GLU A 59 -3.28 3.75 -17.71
CA GLU A 59 -4.72 3.46 -17.85
C GLU A 59 -5.00 1.98 -18.17
N VAL A 60 -4.03 1.26 -18.76
CA VAL A 60 -4.14 -0.19 -18.96
C VAL A 60 -4.36 -0.94 -17.64
N LEU A 61 -3.91 -0.39 -16.51
CA LEU A 61 -4.09 -0.98 -15.19
C LEU A 61 -5.53 -0.85 -14.68
N GLU A 62 -6.35 0.04 -15.24
CA GLU A 62 -7.74 0.23 -14.83
C GLU A 62 -8.61 -1.01 -15.05
N ARG A 63 -8.22 -1.90 -15.96
CA ARG A 63 -8.96 -3.14 -16.24
C ARG A 63 -8.89 -4.15 -15.10
N TYR A 64 -7.91 -4.03 -14.19
CA TYR A 64 -7.66 -4.99 -13.13
C TYR A 64 -8.37 -4.60 -11.83
N ASP A 65 -8.68 -5.60 -11.02
CA ASP A 65 -9.32 -5.40 -9.70
C ASP A 65 -8.28 -5.03 -8.63
N TYR A 66 -7.03 -5.47 -8.81
CA TYR A 66 -5.92 -5.24 -7.90
C TYR A 66 -4.70 -4.74 -8.66
N ILE A 67 -3.93 -3.86 -8.04
CA ILE A 67 -2.63 -3.41 -8.55
C ILE A 67 -1.61 -3.62 -7.45
N ILE A 68 -0.53 -4.33 -7.76
CA ILE A 68 0.65 -4.42 -6.90
C ILE A 68 1.67 -3.41 -7.40
N GLY A 69 2.26 -2.68 -6.48
CA GLY A 69 3.50 -1.99 -6.70
C GLY A 69 4.61 -2.63 -5.89
N ASP A 70 5.63 -3.15 -6.56
CA ASP A 70 6.80 -3.72 -5.90
C ASP A 70 8.07 -3.00 -6.35
N TRP A 71 9.03 -2.89 -5.45
CA TRP A 71 10.29 -2.20 -5.69
C TRP A 71 11.38 -3.20 -6.07
N GLY A 72 11.76 -3.20 -7.35
CA GLY A 72 12.89 -3.97 -7.86
C GLY A 72 13.99 -3.05 -8.38
N TYR A 73 15.23 -3.23 -7.90
CA TYR A 73 16.38 -2.38 -8.30
C TYR A 73 16.09 -0.87 -8.18
N SER A 74 15.43 -0.46 -7.10
CA SER A 74 14.98 0.93 -6.85
C SER A 74 14.00 1.49 -7.88
N GLN A 75 13.39 0.65 -8.70
CA GLN A 75 12.34 1.03 -9.64
C GLN A 75 11.00 0.42 -9.21
N LEU A 76 9.97 1.26 -9.20
CA LEU A 76 8.61 0.83 -8.96
C LEU A 76 8.07 0.08 -10.19
N ARG A 77 7.69 -1.18 -9.99
CA ARG A 77 7.03 -2.02 -10.99
C ARG A 77 5.56 -2.12 -10.62
N LEU A 78 4.68 -1.89 -11.59
CA LEU A 78 3.23 -2.03 -11.39
C LEU A 78 2.72 -3.25 -12.15
N LYS A 79 1.99 -4.11 -11.45
CA LYS A 79 1.36 -5.30 -12.03
C LYS A 79 -0.10 -5.39 -11.62
N GLY A 80 -0.98 -5.57 -12.60
CA GLY A 80 -2.41 -5.73 -12.38
C GLY A 80 -2.82 -7.19 -12.25
N PHE A 81 -3.74 -7.46 -11.32
CA PHE A 81 -4.34 -8.77 -11.06
C PHE A 81 -5.87 -8.64 -10.98
N TYR A 82 -6.57 -9.66 -11.43
CA TYR A 82 -8.00 -9.83 -11.27
C TYR A 82 -8.33 -10.57 -9.98
N ARG A 83 -9.56 -10.43 -9.50
CA ARG A 83 -10.11 -11.38 -8.52
C ARG A 83 -10.20 -12.80 -9.09
N ASP A 84 -10.14 -13.83 -8.25
CA ASP A 84 -10.09 -15.23 -8.68
C ASP A 84 -11.26 -15.65 -9.61
N ASN A 85 -12.44 -15.05 -9.43
CA ASN A 85 -13.64 -15.36 -10.23
C ASN A 85 -13.92 -14.35 -11.36
N HIS A 86 -12.92 -13.61 -11.83
CA HIS A 86 -13.12 -12.66 -12.92
C HIS A 86 -13.19 -13.37 -14.29
N PRO A 87 -14.14 -13.03 -15.19
CA PRO A 87 -14.33 -13.74 -16.46
C PRO A 87 -13.13 -13.61 -17.42
N LYS A 88 -12.27 -12.61 -17.21
CA LYS A 88 -11.02 -12.39 -17.98
C LYS A 88 -9.75 -12.84 -17.24
N ALA A 89 -9.88 -13.48 -16.08
CA ALA A 89 -8.73 -13.96 -15.32
C ALA A 89 -8.18 -15.25 -15.92
N THR A 90 -6.87 -15.24 -16.16
CA THR A 90 -6.05 -16.46 -16.32
C THR A 90 -5.36 -16.77 -15.00
N LYS A 91 -4.85 -18.00 -14.83
CA LYS A 91 -4.16 -18.45 -13.61
C LYS A 91 -3.10 -17.45 -13.11
N ASP A 92 -2.32 -16.88 -14.03
CA ASP A 92 -1.17 -16.02 -13.72
C ASP A 92 -1.56 -14.53 -13.54
N SER A 93 -2.87 -14.24 -13.63
CA SER A 93 -3.41 -12.90 -13.49
C SER A 93 -4.45 -12.81 -12.36
N THR A 94 -4.59 -13.83 -11.53
CA THR A 94 -5.48 -13.80 -10.36
C THR A 94 -4.76 -13.33 -9.11
N ILE A 95 -5.55 -12.85 -8.14
CA ILE A 95 -5.07 -12.49 -6.80
C ILE A 95 -4.45 -13.68 -6.06
N SER A 96 -4.87 -14.92 -6.33
CA SER A 96 -4.19 -16.11 -5.79
C SER A 96 -2.73 -16.20 -6.23
N TYR A 97 -2.46 -15.95 -7.52
CA TYR A 97 -1.09 -15.98 -8.06
C TYR A 97 -0.25 -14.76 -7.66
N MET A 98 -0.87 -13.67 -7.21
CA MET A 98 -0.14 -12.50 -6.71
C MET A 98 0.84 -12.90 -5.58
N VAL A 99 0.46 -13.82 -4.70
CA VAL A 99 1.32 -14.25 -3.59
C VAL A 99 2.60 -14.91 -4.14
N ASP A 100 2.45 -15.78 -5.14
CA ASP A 100 3.57 -16.41 -5.82
C ASP A 100 4.44 -15.36 -6.54
N TYR A 101 3.80 -14.38 -7.21
CA TYR A 101 4.51 -13.26 -7.86
C TYR A 101 5.36 -12.47 -6.85
N ILE A 102 4.83 -12.13 -5.69
CA ILE A 102 5.62 -11.44 -4.65
C ILE A 102 6.76 -12.35 -4.19
N ASN A 103 6.50 -13.62 -3.90
CA ASN A 103 7.55 -14.53 -3.42
C ASN A 103 8.68 -14.75 -4.45
N GLU A 104 8.36 -14.75 -5.75
CA GLU A 104 9.32 -14.98 -6.83
C GLU A 104 10.09 -13.71 -7.22
N TYR A 105 9.41 -12.56 -7.31
CA TYR A 105 9.99 -11.32 -7.85
C TYR A 105 10.35 -10.28 -6.79
N CYS A 106 9.78 -10.39 -5.60
CA CYS A 106 9.98 -9.51 -4.44
C CYS A 106 10.75 -10.32 -3.37
N ASN A 107 12.03 -10.59 -3.68
CA ASN A 107 13.01 -11.25 -2.81
C ASN A 107 13.13 -10.60 -1.42
N PHE A 108 13.81 -11.29 -0.49
CA PHE A 108 14.03 -10.88 0.90
C PHE A 108 14.31 -9.39 1.06
N GLY A 109 13.25 -8.67 1.44
CA GLY A 109 13.32 -7.30 1.90
C GLY A 109 12.90 -6.21 0.94
N CYS A 110 12.36 -6.54 -0.24
CA CYS A 110 11.77 -5.53 -1.12
C CYS A 110 10.51 -4.92 -0.50
N ALA A 111 10.35 -3.61 -0.65
CA ALA A 111 9.11 -2.93 -0.26
C ALA A 111 8.05 -3.18 -1.33
N TYR A 112 6.79 -3.30 -0.92
CA TYR A 112 5.68 -3.44 -1.85
C TYR A 112 4.38 -2.92 -1.23
N PHE A 113 3.41 -2.64 -2.09
CA PHE A 113 2.05 -2.32 -1.68
C PHE A 113 1.05 -2.99 -2.59
N VAL A 114 -0.15 -3.19 -2.07
CA VAL A 114 -1.29 -3.73 -2.81
C VAL A 114 -2.43 -2.73 -2.74
N LEU A 115 -2.90 -2.35 -3.91
CA LEU A 115 -4.10 -1.54 -4.09
C LEU A 115 -5.24 -2.42 -4.55
N GLN A 116 -6.39 -2.27 -3.91
CA GLN A 116 -7.64 -2.81 -4.38
C GLN A 116 -8.46 -1.72 -5.04
N LYS A 117 -8.92 -1.95 -6.27
CA LYS A 117 -9.84 -1.05 -6.93
C LYS A 117 -11.15 -1.02 -6.13
N CYS A 118 -11.56 0.17 -5.70
CA CYS A 118 -12.87 0.35 -5.14
C CYS A 118 -13.87 0.07 -6.26
N LYS A 119 -14.64 -1.01 -6.11
CA LYS A 119 -15.87 -1.15 -6.88
C LYS A 119 -16.72 0.01 -6.46
N GLU A 120 -17.15 0.80 -7.42
CA GLU A 120 -18.12 1.86 -7.20
C GLU A 120 -19.28 1.25 -6.39
N GLN A 121 -19.34 1.59 -5.11
CA GLN A 121 -20.53 1.34 -4.34
C GLN A 121 -21.25 2.68 -4.28
N PRO A 122 -22.52 2.72 -4.71
CA PRO A 122 -23.36 3.88 -4.46
C PRO A 122 -23.35 4.14 -2.96
N GLN A 123 -23.37 5.43 -2.61
CA GLN A 123 -23.67 6.00 -1.30
C GLN A 123 -24.03 4.99 -0.20
N ALA A 124 -23.26 5.07 0.89
CA ALA A 124 -23.60 4.63 2.24
C ALA A 124 -25.02 4.08 2.37
N LYS A 125 -25.15 2.76 2.58
CA LYS A 125 -26.40 2.19 3.10
C LYS A 125 -26.65 2.77 4.50
N ALA A 126 -27.31 3.92 4.54
CA ALA A 126 -28.09 4.33 5.69
C ALA A 126 -29.14 3.25 5.94
N LYS A 127 -29.26 2.83 7.19
CA LYS A 127 -30.32 1.94 7.63
C LYS A 127 -31.68 2.61 7.36
N SER A 128 -32.54 1.95 6.61
CA SER A 128 -34.01 2.08 6.65
C SER A 128 -34.53 0.65 6.70
N GLY A 129 -35.14 0.20 7.80
CA GLY A 129 -36.60 0.13 7.92
C GLY A 129 -37.14 -0.97 6.98
N SER A 130 -37.73 -2.05 7.45
CA SER A 130 -38.87 -2.10 8.37
C SER A 130 -39.02 -3.48 9.02
#